data_AF-A0A4Q8QIE8-F1
#
_entry.id   AF-A0A4Q8QIE8-F1
#
_cell.length_a   1.000
_cell.length_b   1.000
_cell.length_c   1.000
_cell.angle_alpha   90.00
_cell.angle_beta   90.00
_cell.angle_gamma   90.00
#
_symmetry.space_group_name_H-M   'P 1'
#
loop_
_entity.id
_entity.type
_entity.pdbx_description
1 polymer ?
#
loop_
_entity_poly.entity_id
_entity_poly.type
_entity_poly.pdbx_seq_one_letter_code
_entity_poly.pdbx_strand_id
1 'polypeptide(L)'
;MKKIVYGALFVVIGALVWYLFIKPSDYTIRFTAKTFPGAINQTLKLWDKTLDTEAKIQQDGDIYHLTQKVKFGDSIHSYQWHIKPINDSTSKVTVDIKDLNHSLSNKLNVPFSDTDFEKRGRKTVRDFIENLQDHTKKFKVKILGEDEVPTKYLAYIPLKVSQFQKAGGMMKNFNYLTGELIANGAEFDGLPMIEVTHWDQEKDSIYYNFAQPIIRSEKLPIGSDIKYKRMFKKKALKAEYNGNYITSDRAWYALLDYAKRNNITVENTPVEVFYNSPHNGGDELKWKAEIYMPIKPENE
;
A
#
# COMPACT_ATOMS: atom_id res chain seq x y z
N MET A 1 25.38 -31.32 -42.60
CA MET A 1 23.90 -31.23 -42.48
C MET A 1 23.36 -31.99 -41.27
N LYS A 2 23.53 -33.32 -41.14
CA LYS A 2 23.00 -34.09 -39.98
C LYS A 2 23.40 -33.55 -38.59
N LYS A 3 24.67 -33.16 -38.39
CA LYS A 3 25.15 -32.56 -37.13
C LYS A 3 24.45 -31.24 -36.76
N ILE A 4 24.07 -30.43 -37.76
CA ILE A 4 23.35 -29.17 -37.57
C ILE A 4 21.89 -29.46 -37.17
N VAL A 5 21.27 -30.47 -37.80
CA VAL A 5 19.90 -30.91 -37.47
C VAL A 5 19.84 -31.46 -36.04
N TYR A 6 20.80 -32.30 -35.62
CA TYR A 6 20.86 -32.79 -34.24
C TYR A 6 21.09 -31.65 -33.23
N GLY A 7 21.94 -30.66 -33.57
CA GLY A 7 22.13 -29.47 -32.75
C GLY A 7 20.85 -28.66 -32.58
N ALA A 8 20.12 -28.40 -33.67
CA ALA A 8 18.85 -27.69 -33.62
C ALA A 8 17.78 -28.45 -32.81
N LEU A 9 17.68 -29.77 -33.00
CA LEU A 9 16.74 -30.61 -32.25
C LEU A 9 17.04 -30.60 -30.75
N PHE A 10 18.32 -30.65 -30.36
CA PHE A 10 18.72 -30.57 -28.95
C PHE A 10 18.29 -29.23 -28.32
N VAL A 11 18.46 -28.12 -29.03
CA VAL A 11 18.01 -26.79 -28.57
C VAL A 11 16.50 -26.73 -28.41
N VAL A 12 15.73 -27.27 -29.37
CA VAL A 12 14.27 -27.30 -29.30
C VAL A 12 13.77 -28.15 -28.13
N ILE A 13 14.34 -29.34 -27.95
CA ILE A 13 14.00 -30.21 -26.81
C ILE A 13 14.35 -29.50 -25.49
N GLY A 14 15.52 -28.87 -25.40
CA GLY A 14 15.92 -28.08 -24.23
C GLY A 14 14.92 -26.97 -23.91
N ALA A 15 14.49 -26.22 -24.93
CA ALA A 15 13.49 -25.16 -24.79
C ALA A 15 12.12 -25.71 -24.36
N LEU A 16 11.69 -26.85 -24.89
CA LEU A 16 10.44 -27.51 -24.51
C LEU A 16 10.47 -28.03 -23.07
N VAL A 17 11.56 -28.69 -22.67
CA VAL A 17 11.74 -29.15 -21.29
C VAL A 17 11.72 -27.96 -20.33
N TRP A 18 12.41 -26.88 -20.69
CA TRP A 18 12.38 -25.65 -19.90
C TRP A 18 10.95 -25.07 -19.79
N TYR A 19 10.23 -24.93 -20.90
CA TYR A 19 8.89 -24.35 -20.92
C TYR A 19 7.88 -25.19 -20.11
N LEU A 20 7.86 -26.51 -20.32
CA LEU A 20 6.90 -27.40 -19.68
C LEU A 20 7.19 -27.61 -18.19
N PHE A 21 8.45 -27.81 -17.82
CA PHE A 21 8.81 -28.27 -16.47
C PHE A 21 9.54 -27.24 -15.61
N ILE A 22 10.24 -26.26 -16.19
CA ILE A 22 11.07 -25.31 -15.44
C ILE A 22 10.37 -23.94 -15.29
N LYS A 23 9.74 -23.43 -16.34
CA LYS A 23 9.01 -22.14 -16.30
C LYS A 23 7.91 -22.22 -15.22
N PRO A 24 7.88 -21.33 -14.22
CA PRO A 24 6.97 -21.48 -13.09
C PRO A 24 5.50 -21.20 -13.44
N SER A 25 5.24 -20.36 -14.45
CA SER A 25 3.90 -19.92 -14.85
C SER A 25 3.40 -20.59 -16.13
N ASP A 26 2.09 -20.77 -16.20
CA ASP A 26 1.40 -21.29 -17.38
C ASP A 26 1.14 -20.17 -18.38
N TYR A 27 0.78 -18.99 -17.87
CA TYR A 27 0.51 -17.79 -18.66
C TYR A 27 1.04 -16.54 -17.95
N THR A 28 1.46 -15.53 -18.73
CA THR A 28 2.04 -14.30 -18.18
C THR A 28 1.41 -13.08 -18.84
N ILE A 29 0.87 -12.17 -18.03
CA ILE A 29 0.31 -10.89 -18.48
C ILE A 29 1.27 -9.76 -18.09
N ARG A 30 1.45 -8.79 -18.96
CA ARG A 30 2.27 -7.59 -18.69
C ARG A 30 1.49 -6.34 -19.05
N PHE A 31 1.51 -5.36 -18.16
CA PHE A 31 0.91 -4.06 -18.41
C PHE A 31 1.70 -2.94 -17.73
N THR A 32 1.42 -1.71 -18.13
CA THR A 32 2.00 -0.50 -17.52
C THR A 32 0.92 0.20 -16.73
N ALA A 33 1.19 0.45 -15.44
CA ALA A 33 0.32 1.21 -14.56
C ALA A 33 0.90 2.62 -14.37
N LYS A 34 0.07 3.66 -14.55
CA LYS A 34 0.43 5.07 -14.32
C LYS A 34 0.35 5.43 -12.83
N THR A 35 1.04 4.66 -11.99
CA THR A 35 1.21 4.97 -10.57
C THR A 35 2.45 4.28 -10.00
N PHE A 36 2.81 4.63 -8.76
CA PHE A 36 3.96 4.09 -8.03
C PHE A 36 3.64 2.75 -7.34
N PRO A 37 4.66 1.94 -7.00
CA PRO A 37 4.46 0.56 -6.55
C PRO A 37 3.57 0.40 -5.30
N GLY A 38 3.71 1.27 -4.30
CA GLY A 38 2.91 1.20 -3.08
C GLY A 38 1.41 1.37 -3.31
N ALA A 39 1.00 2.21 -4.28
CA ALA A 39 -0.40 2.34 -4.65
C ALA A 39 -0.93 1.04 -5.26
N ILE A 40 -0.15 0.40 -6.14
CA ILE A 40 -0.52 -0.88 -6.77
C ILE A 40 -0.64 -1.99 -5.72
N ASN A 41 0.37 -2.14 -4.85
CA ASN A 41 0.39 -3.12 -3.77
C ASN A 41 -0.86 -3.05 -2.91
N GLN A 42 -1.18 -1.84 -2.43
CA GLN A 42 -2.28 -1.66 -1.51
C GLN A 42 -3.66 -1.70 -2.18
N THR A 43 -3.78 -1.24 -3.43
CA THR A 43 -5.02 -1.48 -4.20
C THR A 43 -5.24 -2.98 -4.43
N LEU A 44 -4.18 -3.73 -4.73
CA LEU A 44 -4.27 -5.17 -4.92
C LEU A 44 -4.71 -5.87 -3.64
N LYS A 45 -4.17 -5.50 -2.47
CA LYS A 45 -4.62 -5.98 -1.15
C LYS A 45 -6.09 -5.69 -0.83
N LEU A 46 -6.63 -4.58 -1.34
CA LEU A 46 -8.05 -4.24 -1.15
C LEU A 46 -8.95 -4.96 -2.14
N TRP A 47 -8.56 -5.02 -3.41
CA TRP A 47 -9.28 -5.73 -4.46
C TRP A 47 -9.31 -7.24 -4.23
N ASP A 48 -8.25 -7.82 -3.65
CA ASP A 48 -8.22 -9.23 -3.23
C ASP A 48 -9.43 -9.62 -2.36
N LYS A 49 -9.90 -8.71 -1.51
CA LYS A 49 -11.05 -8.94 -0.61
C LYS A 49 -12.39 -9.03 -1.36
N THR A 50 -12.45 -8.64 -2.63
CA THR A 50 -13.67 -8.75 -3.46
C THR A 50 -13.73 -10.06 -4.24
N LEU A 51 -12.69 -10.90 -4.15
CA LEU A 51 -12.60 -12.17 -4.86
C LEU A 51 -12.82 -13.36 -3.92
N ASP A 52 -13.18 -14.50 -4.51
CA ASP A 52 -13.19 -15.79 -3.81
C ASP A 52 -11.75 -16.32 -3.71
N THR A 53 -11.10 -16.05 -2.58
CA THR A 53 -9.69 -16.35 -2.33
C THR A 53 -9.54 -17.36 -1.21
N GLU A 54 -8.57 -18.28 -1.34
CA GLU A 54 -8.33 -19.29 -0.30
C GLU A 54 -7.72 -18.69 0.97
N ALA A 55 -6.97 -17.61 0.80
CA ALA A 55 -6.30 -16.87 1.84
C ALA A 55 -6.10 -15.42 1.40
N LYS A 56 -5.86 -14.56 2.38
CA LYS A 56 -5.43 -13.18 2.12
C LYS A 56 -4.18 -13.18 1.24
N ILE A 57 -4.12 -12.25 0.31
CA ILE A 57 -2.92 -12.01 -0.49
C ILE A 57 -1.67 -11.91 0.39
N GLN A 58 -0.62 -12.58 -0.03
CA GLN A 58 0.65 -12.64 0.68
C GLN A 58 1.62 -11.66 0.04
N GLN A 59 2.36 -10.93 0.88
CA GLN A 59 3.44 -10.07 0.44
C GLN A 59 4.77 -10.79 0.69
N ASP A 60 5.58 -10.94 -0.35
CA ASP A 60 6.78 -11.77 -0.32
C ASP A 60 8.01 -10.93 0.05
N GLY A 61 8.11 -10.54 1.33
CA GLY A 61 9.24 -9.80 1.91
C GLY A 61 9.35 -8.32 1.50
N ASP A 62 8.80 -7.93 0.34
CA ASP A 62 8.81 -6.55 -0.14
C ASP A 62 7.48 -6.13 -0.77
N ILE A 63 7.31 -4.83 -1.01
CA ILE A 63 6.06 -4.29 -1.57
C ILE A 63 5.87 -4.59 -3.07
N TYR A 64 6.90 -5.12 -3.74
CA TYR A 64 6.94 -5.33 -5.18
C TYR A 64 6.47 -6.73 -5.59
N HIS A 65 6.51 -7.68 -4.66
CA HIS A 65 6.17 -9.09 -4.87
C HIS A 65 4.96 -9.48 -4.04
N LEU A 66 3.87 -9.87 -4.71
CA LEU A 66 2.67 -10.36 -4.04
C LEU A 66 2.18 -11.66 -4.65
N THR A 67 1.73 -12.58 -3.81
CA THR A 67 1.16 -13.86 -4.23
C THR A 67 -0.30 -13.95 -3.79
N GLN A 68 -1.18 -14.15 -4.78
CA GLN A 68 -2.62 -14.30 -4.60
C GLN A 68 -3.06 -15.70 -5.05
N LYS A 69 -4.02 -16.32 -4.35
CA LYS A 69 -4.64 -17.59 -4.72
C LYS A 69 -6.14 -17.42 -4.83
N VAL A 70 -6.65 -17.48 -6.06
CA VAL A 70 -8.08 -17.26 -6.38
C VAL A 70 -8.71 -18.58 -6.76
N LYS A 71 -9.85 -18.90 -6.15
CA LYS A 71 -10.61 -20.10 -6.43
C LYS A 71 -11.57 -19.88 -7.58
N PHE A 72 -11.66 -20.88 -8.45
CA PHE A 72 -12.44 -20.86 -9.66
C PHE A 72 -13.12 -22.22 -9.88
N GLY A 73 -14.27 -22.40 -9.23
CA GLY A 73 -14.96 -23.69 -9.24
C GLY A 73 -14.11 -24.74 -8.52
N ASP A 74 -13.61 -25.71 -9.28
CA ASP A 74 -12.74 -26.82 -8.83
C ASP A 74 -11.24 -26.56 -9.02
N SER A 75 -10.86 -25.45 -9.66
CA SER A 75 -9.45 -25.06 -9.86
C SER A 75 -9.03 -23.90 -8.97
N ILE A 76 -7.77 -23.90 -8.56
CA ILE A 76 -7.13 -22.79 -7.84
C ILE A 76 -6.07 -22.18 -8.74
N HIS A 77 -6.21 -20.89 -9.03
CA HIS A 77 -5.24 -20.13 -9.79
C HIS A 77 -4.35 -19.31 -8.85
N SER A 78 -3.04 -19.48 -8.98
CA SER A 78 -2.05 -18.63 -8.33
C SER A 78 -1.65 -17.50 -9.26
N TYR A 79 -1.71 -16.26 -8.76
CA TYR A 79 -1.25 -15.05 -9.43
C TYR A 79 -0.06 -14.49 -8.66
N GLN A 80 1.11 -14.48 -9.30
CA GLN A 80 2.34 -13.87 -8.78
C GLN A 80 2.51 -12.50 -9.45
N TRP A 81 2.40 -11.46 -8.64
CA TRP A 81 2.44 -10.07 -9.07
C TRP A 81 3.84 -9.51 -8.84
N HIS A 82 4.47 -9.03 -9.90
CA HIS A 82 5.78 -8.39 -9.88
C HIS A 82 5.65 -6.94 -10.32
N ILE A 83 5.93 -6.00 -9.42
CA ILE A 83 5.81 -4.57 -9.66
C ILE A 83 7.20 -3.95 -9.77
N LYS A 84 7.56 -3.49 -10.97
CA LYS A 84 8.84 -2.82 -11.21
C LYS A 84 8.62 -1.33 -11.48
N PRO A 85 9.13 -0.41 -10.63
CA PRO A 85 9.05 1.02 -10.93
C PRO A 85 9.83 1.34 -12.22
N ILE A 86 9.23 2.17 -13.08
CA ILE A 86 9.90 2.76 -14.25
C ILE A 86 10.36 4.17 -13.91
N ASN A 87 9.48 4.95 -13.28
CA ASN A 87 9.73 6.30 -12.77
C ASN A 87 8.82 6.58 -11.56
N ASP A 88 8.78 7.81 -11.05
CA ASP A 88 8.05 8.18 -9.82
C ASP A 88 6.52 8.01 -9.93
N SER A 89 5.99 7.95 -11.14
CA SER A 89 4.55 7.90 -11.40
C SER A 89 4.13 6.73 -12.29
N THR A 90 5.05 5.84 -12.63
CA THR A 90 4.78 4.73 -13.57
C THR A 90 5.52 3.47 -13.16
N SER A 91 4.82 2.34 -13.21
CA SER A 91 5.35 1.02 -12.91
C SER A 91 4.96 0.01 -13.99
N LYS A 92 5.88 -0.93 -14.29
CA LYS A 92 5.59 -2.12 -15.08
C LYS A 92 5.12 -3.22 -14.15
N VAL A 93 3.97 -3.83 -14.45
CA VAL A 93 3.45 -4.96 -13.70
C VAL A 93 3.52 -6.22 -14.58
N THR A 94 4.09 -7.28 -14.03
CA THR A 94 4.07 -8.62 -14.63
C THR A 94 3.28 -9.53 -13.71
N VAL A 95 2.34 -10.28 -14.27
CA VAL A 95 1.47 -11.21 -13.55
C VAL A 95 1.70 -12.60 -14.11
N ASP A 96 2.33 -13.45 -13.32
CA ASP A 96 2.58 -14.84 -13.65
C ASP A 96 1.46 -15.70 -13.05
N ILE A 97 0.72 -16.38 -13.93
CA ILE A 97 -0.50 -17.10 -13.60
C ILE A 97 -0.24 -18.60 -13.75
N LYS A 98 -0.62 -19.36 -12.74
CA LYS A 98 -0.52 -20.83 -12.73
C LYS A 98 -1.82 -21.45 -12.24
N ASP A 99 -2.35 -22.41 -12.96
CA ASP A 99 -3.39 -23.31 -12.47
C ASP A 99 -2.72 -24.41 -11.64
N LEU A 100 -2.98 -24.45 -10.33
CA LEU A 100 -2.33 -25.40 -9.43
C LEU A 100 -2.75 -26.86 -9.70
N ASN A 101 -3.91 -27.05 -10.32
CA ASN A 101 -4.50 -28.36 -10.58
C ASN A 101 -4.22 -28.86 -12.02
N HIS A 102 -4.09 -27.94 -13.00
CA HIS A 102 -4.05 -28.28 -14.43
C HIS A 102 -2.88 -27.64 -15.21
N SER A 103 -1.80 -27.22 -14.53
CA SER A 103 -0.65 -26.50 -15.13
C SER A 103 -0.08 -27.13 -16.41
N LEU A 104 0.21 -28.45 -16.42
CA LEU A 104 0.80 -29.10 -17.60
C LEU A 104 -0.15 -29.07 -18.81
N SER A 105 -1.44 -29.29 -18.58
CA SER A 105 -2.47 -29.22 -19.62
C SER A 105 -2.56 -27.81 -20.19
N ASN A 106 -2.59 -26.80 -19.32
CA ASN A 106 -2.64 -25.40 -19.75
C ASN A 106 -1.40 -25.01 -20.56
N LYS A 107 -0.19 -25.39 -20.12
CA LYS A 107 1.05 -25.11 -20.88
C LYS A 107 1.06 -25.75 -22.26
N LEU A 108 0.49 -26.93 -22.43
CA LEU A 108 0.40 -27.56 -23.75
C LEU A 108 -0.62 -26.85 -24.65
N ASN A 109 -1.74 -26.37 -24.10
CA ASN A 109 -2.86 -25.85 -24.88
C ASN A 109 -2.79 -24.35 -25.17
N VAL A 110 -2.25 -23.55 -24.25
CA VAL A 110 -2.17 -22.07 -24.37
C VAL A 110 -1.45 -21.59 -25.64
N PRO A 111 -0.33 -22.19 -26.08
CA PRO A 111 0.34 -21.75 -27.31
C PRO A 111 -0.47 -21.95 -28.61
N PHE A 112 -1.48 -22.84 -28.59
CA PHE A 112 -2.22 -23.26 -29.79
C PHE A 112 -3.71 -22.89 -29.75
N SER A 113 -4.22 -22.41 -28.61
CA SER A 113 -5.65 -22.14 -28.43
C SER A 113 -5.94 -21.10 -27.34
N ASP A 114 -7.01 -20.33 -27.53
CA ASP A 114 -7.51 -19.40 -26.50
C ASP A 114 -8.32 -20.16 -25.45
N THR A 115 -7.60 -20.72 -24.47
CA THR A 115 -8.18 -21.54 -23.40
C THR A 115 -9.04 -20.72 -22.44
N ASP A 116 -9.99 -21.37 -21.77
CA ASP A 116 -10.79 -20.72 -20.73
C ASP A 116 -9.94 -20.25 -19.54
N PHE A 117 -8.85 -20.95 -19.26
CA PHE A 117 -7.82 -20.53 -18.31
C PHE A 117 -7.24 -19.15 -18.69
N GLU A 118 -6.81 -18.98 -19.94
CA GLU A 118 -6.22 -17.73 -20.43
C GLU A 118 -7.25 -16.59 -20.42
N LYS A 119 -8.46 -16.83 -20.95
CA LYS A 119 -9.57 -15.86 -20.93
C LYS A 119 -9.89 -15.38 -19.53
N ARG A 120 -9.94 -16.30 -18.56
CA ARG A 120 -10.21 -15.99 -17.15
C ARG A 120 -9.09 -15.18 -16.55
N GLY A 121 -7.83 -15.59 -16.74
CA GLY A 121 -6.66 -14.83 -16.29
C GLY A 121 -6.63 -13.40 -16.83
N ARG A 122 -6.91 -13.22 -18.14
CA ARG A 122 -7.01 -11.90 -18.76
C ARG A 122 -8.16 -11.07 -18.18
N LYS A 123 -9.33 -11.69 -17.95
CA LYS A 123 -10.49 -11.01 -17.34
C LYS A 123 -10.16 -10.54 -15.92
N THR A 124 -9.59 -11.40 -15.09
CA THR A 124 -9.21 -11.08 -13.71
C THR A 124 -8.18 -9.96 -13.64
N VAL A 125 -7.13 -9.99 -14.47
CA VAL A 125 -6.14 -8.90 -14.49
C VAL A 125 -6.73 -7.61 -15.07
N ARG A 126 -7.63 -7.69 -16.05
CA ARG A 126 -8.33 -6.51 -16.57
C ARG A 126 -9.20 -5.84 -15.50
N ASP A 127 -9.94 -6.62 -14.72
CA ASP A 127 -10.76 -6.12 -13.61
C ASP A 127 -9.91 -5.37 -12.57
N PHE A 128 -8.74 -5.92 -12.23
CA PHE A 128 -7.77 -5.21 -11.38
C PHE A 128 -7.27 -3.91 -12.01
N ILE A 129 -6.94 -3.90 -13.30
CA ILE A 129 -6.46 -2.70 -14.00
C ILE A 129 -7.52 -1.59 -13.95
N GLU A 130 -8.80 -1.93 -14.17
CA GLU A 130 -9.92 -0.98 -14.10
C GLU A 130 -10.08 -0.43 -12.68
N ASN A 131 -10.04 -1.30 -11.66
CA ASN A 131 -10.09 -0.90 -10.25
C ASN A 131 -8.93 0.05 -9.87
N LEU A 132 -7.72 -0.26 -10.32
CA LEU A 132 -6.53 0.55 -10.09
C LEU A 132 -6.64 1.92 -10.77
N GLN A 133 -7.10 1.96 -12.02
CA GLN A 133 -7.29 3.22 -12.75
C GLN A 133 -8.30 4.11 -12.02
N ASP A 134 -9.40 3.57 -11.54
CA ASP A 134 -10.39 4.34 -10.80
C ASP A 134 -9.88 4.78 -9.43
N HIS A 135 -9.11 3.95 -8.73
CA HIS A 135 -8.48 4.34 -7.48
C HIS A 135 -7.48 5.50 -7.67
N THR A 136 -6.62 5.43 -8.70
CA THR A 136 -5.59 6.48 -8.95
C THR A 136 -6.17 7.85 -9.29
N LYS A 137 -7.42 7.93 -9.77
CA LYS A 137 -8.11 9.21 -10.02
C LYS A 137 -8.59 9.88 -8.73
N LYS A 138 -8.71 9.13 -7.63
CA LYS A 138 -9.31 9.59 -6.35
C LYS A 138 -8.31 10.18 -5.37
N PHE A 139 -7.03 10.23 -5.72
CA PHE A 139 -6.03 10.86 -4.87
C PHE A 139 -4.90 11.50 -5.68
N LYS A 140 -4.18 12.41 -5.04
CA LYS A 140 -2.92 12.98 -5.52
C LYS A 140 -1.89 12.98 -4.40
N VAL A 141 -0.65 12.73 -4.76
CA VAL A 141 0.50 12.86 -3.86
C VAL A 141 1.50 13.79 -4.51
N LYS A 142 1.93 14.82 -3.77
CA LYS A 142 2.98 15.74 -4.20
C LYS A 142 4.09 15.74 -3.15
N ILE A 143 5.26 15.26 -3.53
CA ILE A 143 6.45 15.30 -2.65
C ILE A 143 7.01 16.73 -2.67
N LEU A 144 7.25 17.28 -1.49
CA LEU A 144 7.73 18.65 -1.29
C LEU A 144 9.22 18.72 -0.94
N GLY A 145 9.85 17.58 -0.64
CA GLY A 145 11.26 17.50 -0.25
C GLY A 145 11.41 17.39 1.27
N GLU A 146 12.51 17.89 1.80
CA GLU A 146 12.77 17.93 3.24
C GLU A 146 11.99 19.07 3.93
N ASP A 147 11.44 18.76 5.10
CA ASP A 147 10.81 19.71 6.02
C ASP A 147 10.98 19.17 7.45
N GLU A 148 10.29 19.75 8.41
CA GLU A 148 10.40 19.38 9.82
C GLU A 148 9.03 19.08 10.43
N VAL A 149 8.93 17.95 11.14
CA VAL A 149 7.76 17.66 11.96
C VAL A 149 7.66 18.74 13.05
N PRO A 150 6.50 19.39 13.24
CA PRO A 150 6.36 20.46 14.22
C PRO A 150 6.46 19.93 15.66
N THR A 151 7.03 20.74 16.56
CA THR A 151 6.96 20.45 17.99
C THR A 151 5.57 20.76 18.52
N LYS A 152 4.93 19.76 19.15
CA LYS A 152 3.58 19.89 19.71
C LYS A 152 3.44 19.13 21.02
N TYR A 153 2.52 19.56 21.89
CA TYR A 153 2.07 18.76 23.02
C TYR A 153 0.75 18.09 22.64
N LEU A 154 0.70 16.76 22.72
CA LEU A 154 -0.37 15.96 22.16
C LEU A 154 -1.18 15.34 23.28
N ALA A 155 -2.51 15.45 23.18
CA ALA A 155 -3.45 14.53 23.81
C ALA A 155 -3.79 13.44 22.79
N TYR A 156 -3.68 12.17 23.16
CA TYR A 156 -3.80 11.08 22.19
C TYR A 156 -4.36 9.79 22.75
N ILE A 157 -4.90 8.97 21.85
CA ILE A 157 -5.34 7.60 22.11
C ILE A 157 -4.49 6.64 21.26
N PRO A 158 -3.77 5.69 21.87
CA PRO A 158 -3.00 4.69 21.13
C PRO A 158 -3.92 3.62 20.55
N LEU A 159 -3.74 3.30 19.27
CA LEU A 159 -4.55 2.33 18.54
C LEU A 159 -3.67 1.31 17.81
N LYS A 160 -4.13 0.06 17.79
CA LYS A 160 -3.58 -1.04 16.97
C LYS A 160 -4.62 -1.49 15.98
N VAL A 161 -4.36 -1.36 14.68
CA VAL A 161 -5.30 -1.75 13.62
C VAL A 161 -4.56 -2.20 12.36
N SER A 162 -5.30 -2.68 11.36
CA SER A 162 -4.77 -2.76 10.00
C SER A 162 -4.66 -1.37 9.38
N GLN A 163 -3.76 -1.19 8.41
CA GLN A 163 -3.58 0.07 7.70
C GLN A 163 -4.90 0.58 7.07
N PHE A 164 -5.70 -0.34 6.50
CA PHE A 164 -7.04 -0.03 5.98
C PHE A 164 -8.02 0.50 7.05
N GLN A 165 -7.92 0.00 8.28
CA GLN A 165 -8.82 0.40 9.38
C GLN A 165 -8.38 1.69 10.08
N LYS A 166 -7.25 2.30 9.68
CA LYS A 166 -6.70 3.54 10.26
C LYS A 166 -7.75 4.63 10.39
N ALA A 167 -8.37 5.04 9.28
CA ALA A 167 -9.36 6.11 9.28
C ALA A 167 -10.60 5.76 10.13
N GLY A 168 -11.03 4.49 10.12
CA GLY A 168 -12.11 4.02 10.99
C GLY A 168 -11.76 4.12 12.48
N GLY A 169 -10.51 3.85 12.86
CA GLY A 169 -10.01 4.05 14.22
C GLY A 169 -10.03 5.51 14.64
N MET A 170 -9.62 6.42 13.75
CA MET A 170 -9.70 7.87 13.98
C MET A 170 -11.15 8.31 14.21
N MET A 171 -12.06 7.94 13.30
CA MET A 171 -13.47 8.34 13.38
C MET A 171 -14.15 7.87 14.67
N LYS A 172 -13.88 6.62 15.10
CA LYS A 172 -14.44 6.07 16.34
C LYS A 172 -14.00 6.83 17.58
N ASN A 173 -12.78 7.37 17.57
CA ASN A 173 -12.17 8.02 18.74
C ASN A 173 -12.23 9.56 18.67
N PHE A 174 -12.58 10.14 17.51
CA PHE A 174 -12.61 11.58 17.28
C PHE A 174 -13.46 12.30 18.32
N ASN A 175 -14.77 11.99 18.36
CA ASN A 175 -15.73 12.67 19.23
C ASN A 175 -15.40 12.50 20.71
N TYR A 176 -14.91 11.32 21.11
CA TYR A 176 -14.50 11.07 22.49
C TYR A 176 -13.29 11.93 22.88
N LEU A 177 -12.21 11.87 22.10
CA LEU A 177 -10.99 12.64 22.38
C LEU A 177 -11.27 14.15 22.40
N THR A 178 -11.91 14.69 21.36
CA THR A 178 -12.17 16.12 21.28
C THR A 178 -13.21 16.58 22.30
N GLY A 179 -14.24 15.76 22.55
CA GLY A 179 -15.30 16.07 23.51
C GLY A 179 -14.78 16.17 24.94
N GLU A 180 -13.98 15.20 25.38
CA GLU A 180 -13.36 15.21 26.71
C GLU A 180 -12.42 16.41 26.89
N LEU A 181 -11.61 16.73 25.87
CA LEU A 181 -10.71 17.88 25.92
C LEU A 181 -11.47 19.20 26.03
N ILE A 182 -12.54 19.38 25.24
CA ILE A 182 -13.39 20.59 25.29
C ILE A 182 -14.11 20.69 26.64
N ALA A 183 -14.67 19.59 27.14
CA ALA A 183 -15.40 19.56 28.41
C ALA A 183 -14.52 19.97 29.60
N ASN A 184 -13.22 19.67 29.54
CA ASN A 184 -12.25 20.04 30.56
C ASN A 184 -11.60 21.41 30.31
N GLY A 185 -11.93 22.10 29.21
CA GLY A 185 -11.40 23.42 28.89
C GLY A 185 -9.95 23.40 28.38
N ALA A 186 -9.53 22.32 27.73
CA ALA A 186 -8.24 22.24 27.06
C ALA A 186 -8.23 23.15 25.82
N GLU A 187 -7.15 23.91 25.64
CA GLU A 187 -6.96 24.78 24.49
C GLU A 187 -6.21 24.04 23.37
N PHE A 188 -6.68 24.14 22.13
CA PHE A 188 -6.10 23.44 20.99
C PHE A 188 -4.95 24.24 20.37
N ASP A 189 -3.86 23.54 20.02
CA ASP A 189 -2.66 24.12 19.39
C ASP A 189 -2.44 23.53 17.99
N GLY A 190 -3.52 23.28 17.25
CA GLY A 190 -3.43 22.86 15.86
C GLY A 190 -4.45 21.81 15.44
N LEU A 191 -4.16 21.21 14.28
CA LEU A 191 -5.05 20.29 13.59
C LEU A 191 -4.92 18.86 14.15
N PRO A 192 -5.99 18.05 14.08
CA PRO A 192 -5.90 16.62 14.36
C PRO A 192 -4.79 15.97 13.53
N MET A 193 -4.09 15.04 14.16
CA MET A 193 -2.96 14.35 13.53
C MET A 193 -2.90 12.89 13.96
N ILE A 194 -2.15 12.10 13.20
CA ILE A 194 -1.70 10.77 13.66
C ILE A 194 -0.19 10.71 13.69
N GLU A 195 0.33 9.97 14.66
CA GLU A 195 1.73 9.60 14.75
C GLU A 195 1.82 8.08 14.73
N VAL A 196 2.30 7.51 13.62
CA VAL A 196 2.54 6.07 13.53
C VAL A 196 3.79 5.73 14.33
N THR A 197 3.64 4.86 15.33
CA THR A 197 4.74 4.42 16.19
C THR A 197 5.35 3.10 15.72
N HIS A 198 4.64 2.37 14.87
CA HIS A 198 5.12 1.13 14.27
C HIS A 198 4.30 0.80 13.03
N TRP A 199 4.98 0.26 12.02
CA TRP A 199 4.39 -0.13 10.76
C TRP A 199 4.96 -1.46 10.29
N ASP A 200 4.14 -2.52 10.37
CA ASP A 200 4.42 -3.85 9.82
C ASP A 200 3.75 -3.95 8.45
N GLN A 201 4.55 -3.72 7.38
CA GLN A 201 4.07 -3.72 6.00
C GLN A 201 3.68 -5.11 5.49
N GLU A 202 4.32 -6.16 6.01
CA GLU A 202 4.05 -7.55 5.64
C GLU A 202 2.69 -7.99 6.19
N LYS A 203 2.41 -7.67 7.46
CA LYS A 203 1.13 -8.00 8.12
C LYS A 203 0.05 -6.94 7.93
N ASP A 204 0.35 -5.86 7.21
CA ASP A 204 -0.54 -4.72 6.97
C ASP A 204 -1.08 -4.11 8.28
N SER A 205 -0.25 -4.07 9.33
CA SER A 205 -0.63 -3.62 10.68
C SER A 205 0.15 -2.39 11.11
N ILE A 206 -0.54 -1.49 11.81
CA ILE A 206 0.04 -0.27 12.38
C ILE A 206 -0.31 -0.13 13.85
N TYR A 207 0.64 0.41 14.61
CA TYR A 207 0.38 1.08 15.87
C TYR A 207 0.49 2.59 15.64
N TYR A 208 -0.50 3.36 16.08
CA TYR A 208 -0.45 4.80 15.95
C TYR A 208 -1.16 5.50 17.09
N ASN A 209 -0.75 6.74 17.35
CA ASN A 209 -1.41 7.65 18.26
C ASN A 209 -2.35 8.54 17.45
N PHE A 210 -3.66 8.43 17.68
CA PHE A 210 -4.62 9.42 17.20
C PHE A 210 -4.62 10.60 18.15
N ALA A 211 -4.24 11.79 17.66
CA ALA A 211 -3.86 12.90 18.52
C ALA A 211 -4.54 14.22 18.14
N GLN A 212 -4.81 15.02 19.17
CA GLN A 212 -5.18 16.43 19.08
C GLN A 212 -4.07 17.26 19.73
N PRO A 213 -3.39 18.16 19.00
CA PRO A 213 -2.46 19.11 19.58
C PRO A 213 -3.17 20.07 20.53
N ILE A 214 -2.57 20.28 21.71
CA ILE A 214 -3.11 21.10 22.78
C ILE A 214 -2.02 21.94 23.44
N ILE A 215 -2.42 23.03 24.10
CA ILE A 215 -1.56 23.76 25.03
C ILE A 215 -1.56 22.99 26.36
N ARG A 216 -0.37 22.66 26.86
CA ARG A 216 -0.23 21.98 28.16
C ARG A 216 -0.79 22.86 29.27
N SER A 217 -1.71 22.31 30.06
CA SER A 217 -2.31 23.00 31.20
C SER A 217 -2.63 22.00 32.32
N GLU A 218 -3.10 22.51 33.45
CA GLU A 218 -3.62 21.70 34.56
C GLU A 218 -5.07 21.25 34.32
N LYS A 219 -5.73 21.78 33.29
CA LYS A 219 -7.14 21.55 32.95
C LYS A 219 -7.33 20.39 31.97
N LEU A 220 -6.52 19.34 32.11
CA LEU A 220 -6.57 18.18 31.22
C LEU A 220 -7.33 17.05 31.89
N PRO A 221 -8.14 16.26 31.16
CA PRO A 221 -8.81 15.11 31.75
C PRO A 221 -7.78 14.12 32.31
N ILE A 222 -7.94 13.76 33.59
CA ILE A 222 -7.12 12.80 34.33
C ILE A 222 -7.95 11.55 34.60
N GLY A 223 -7.34 10.36 34.54
CA GLY A 223 -8.01 9.08 34.82
C GLY A 223 -8.83 8.53 33.64
N SER A 224 -8.70 9.12 32.45
CA SER A 224 -9.24 8.59 31.19
C SER A 224 -8.18 7.81 30.41
N ASP A 225 -8.60 7.23 29.27
CA ASP A 225 -7.69 6.54 28.35
C ASP A 225 -6.86 7.53 27.48
N ILE A 226 -7.09 8.84 27.65
CA ILE A 226 -6.37 9.90 26.94
C ILE A 226 -4.99 10.06 27.58
N LYS A 227 -3.96 9.90 26.75
CA LYS A 227 -2.55 10.04 27.15
C LYS A 227 -1.99 11.35 26.64
N TYR A 228 -0.89 11.79 27.25
CA TYR A 228 -0.23 13.04 26.89
C TYR A 228 1.25 12.84 26.63
N LYS A 229 1.79 13.48 25.60
CA LYS A 229 3.22 13.49 25.32
C LYS A 229 3.64 14.77 24.61
N ARG A 230 4.92 15.10 24.71
CA ARG A 230 5.56 16.06 23.80
C ARG A 230 6.05 15.31 22.56
N MET A 231 5.67 15.81 21.39
CA MET A 231 6.29 15.46 20.11
C MET A 231 7.38 16.50 19.85
N PHE A 232 8.60 16.03 19.64
CA PHE A 232 9.74 16.90 19.38
C PHE A 232 9.96 17.08 17.88
N LYS A 233 10.55 18.22 17.54
CA LYS A 233 10.96 18.55 16.18
C LYS A 233 11.84 17.45 15.59
N LYS A 234 11.57 17.05 14.35
CA LYS A 234 12.39 16.06 13.65
C LYS A 234 12.43 16.36 12.15
N LYS A 235 13.61 16.30 11.54
CA LYS A 235 13.75 16.38 10.08
C LYS A 235 12.98 15.24 9.43
N ALA A 236 12.28 15.52 8.34
CA ALA A 236 11.43 14.57 7.66
C ALA A 236 11.36 14.88 6.16
N LEU A 237 11.06 13.87 5.36
CA LEU A 237 10.54 14.10 4.01
C LEU A 237 9.06 14.42 4.10
N LYS A 238 8.61 15.42 3.36
CA LYS A 238 7.23 15.90 3.35
C LYS A 238 6.55 15.61 2.02
N ALA A 239 5.30 15.17 2.11
CA ALA A 239 4.38 15.14 0.99
C ALA A 239 3.05 15.79 1.36
N GLU A 240 2.41 16.39 0.36
CA GLU A 240 1.00 16.76 0.40
C GLU A 240 0.19 15.62 -0.21
N TYR A 241 -0.84 15.18 0.51
CA TYR A 241 -1.83 14.22 0.05
C TYR A 241 -3.17 14.92 -0.15
N ASN A 242 -3.81 14.65 -1.28
CA ASN A 242 -5.17 15.08 -1.56
C ASN A 242 -6.05 13.86 -1.86
N GLY A 243 -7.20 13.74 -1.20
CA GLY A 243 -8.12 12.61 -1.38
C GLY A 243 -8.74 12.15 -0.06
N ASN A 244 -9.47 11.05 -0.10
CA ASN A 244 -10.02 10.43 1.10
C ASN A 244 -8.91 9.96 2.05
N TYR A 245 -8.98 10.30 3.34
CA TYR A 245 -7.95 9.93 4.33
C TYR A 245 -7.88 8.43 4.65
N ILE A 246 -8.85 7.63 4.19
CA ILE A 246 -8.72 6.16 4.20
C ILE A 246 -7.47 5.73 3.43
N THR A 247 -7.09 6.48 2.39
CA THR A 247 -5.99 6.16 1.49
C THR A 247 -4.83 7.15 1.59
N SER A 248 -4.74 7.97 2.65
CA SER A 248 -3.62 8.91 2.83
C SER A 248 -2.27 8.21 3.01
N ASP A 249 -2.28 6.93 3.38
CA ASP A 249 -1.11 6.08 3.47
C ASP A 249 -0.39 5.87 2.12
N ARG A 250 -1.06 6.17 0.99
CA ARG A 250 -0.42 6.23 -0.34
C ARG A 250 0.77 7.17 -0.36
N ALA A 251 0.68 8.30 0.37
CA ALA A 251 1.79 9.23 0.50
C ALA A 251 2.96 8.64 1.31
N TRP A 252 2.71 7.74 2.27
CA TRP A 252 3.78 7.06 3.01
C TRP A 252 4.66 6.25 2.07
N TYR A 253 4.04 5.45 1.20
CA TYR A 253 4.78 4.65 0.23
C TYR A 253 5.48 5.50 -0.82
N ALA A 254 4.87 6.61 -1.26
CA ALA A 254 5.52 7.54 -2.18
C ALA A 254 6.79 8.16 -1.55
N LEU A 255 6.73 8.51 -0.26
CA LEU A 255 7.89 9.01 0.48
C LEU A 255 8.96 7.93 0.67
N LEU A 256 8.59 6.67 0.93
CA LEU A 256 9.56 5.57 1.00
C LEU A 256 10.26 5.33 -0.34
N ASP A 257 9.52 5.37 -1.45
CA ASP A 257 10.08 5.19 -2.79
C ASP A 257 11.01 6.34 -3.16
N TYR A 258 10.61 7.59 -2.85
CA TYR A 258 11.46 8.77 -3.02
C TYR A 258 12.73 8.69 -2.17
N ALA A 259 12.61 8.32 -0.89
CA ALA A 259 13.74 8.16 0.01
C ALA A 259 14.74 7.15 -0.55
N LYS A 260 14.25 5.98 -0.98
CA LYS A 260 15.08 4.92 -1.57
C LYS A 260 15.82 5.37 -2.83
N ARG A 261 15.16 6.11 -3.73
CA ARG A 261 15.77 6.61 -4.98
C ARG A 261 16.82 7.68 -4.75
N ASN A 262 16.67 8.46 -3.68
CA ASN A 262 17.58 9.55 -3.31
C ASN A 262 18.59 9.15 -2.23
N ASN A 263 18.67 7.85 -1.88
CA ASN A 263 19.55 7.33 -0.83
C ASN A 263 19.37 8.00 0.55
N ILE A 264 18.14 8.39 0.87
CA ILE A 264 17.78 9.01 2.15
C ILE A 264 17.30 7.91 3.10
N THR A 265 17.94 7.78 4.26
CA THR A 265 17.52 6.81 5.26
C THR A 265 16.42 7.40 6.14
N VAL A 266 15.26 6.75 6.15
CA VAL A 266 14.07 7.20 6.89
C VAL A 266 13.64 6.20 7.96
N GLU A 267 12.79 6.66 8.88
CA GLU A 267 12.08 5.84 9.84
C GLU A 267 10.65 5.61 9.36
N ASN A 268 10.17 4.36 9.43
CA ASN A 268 8.83 3.98 9.00
C ASN A 268 7.75 4.36 10.04
N THR A 269 7.80 5.60 10.52
CA THR A 269 6.94 6.19 11.56
C THR A 269 6.31 7.49 11.08
N PRO A 270 5.51 7.45 9.99
CA PRO A 270 4.95 8.65 9.40
C PRO A 270 4.02 9.40 10.36
N VAL A 271 4.02 10.72 10.21
CA VAL A 271 3.09 11.63 10.87
C VAL A 271 2.16 12.22 9.82
N GLU A 272 0.86 12.25 10.08
CA GLU A 272 -0.12 12.91 9.20
C GLU A 272 -0.83 14.04 9.92
N VAL A 273 -1.02 15.17 9.26
CA VAL A 273 -1.76 16.34 9.76
C VAL A 273 -2.93 16.63 8.83
N PHE A 274 -4.15 16.62 9.36
CA PHE A 274 -5.38 16.70 8.56
C PHE A 274 -5.95 18.12 8.54
N TYR A 275 -5.98 18.77 7.38
CA TYR A 275 -6.43 20.18 7.25
C TYR A 275 -7.94 20.32 7.08
N ASN A 276 -8.58 19.32 6.50
CA ASN A 276 -10.02 19.34 6.24
C ASN A 276 -10.73 18.28 7.09
N SER A 277 -11.98 18.55 7.50
CA SER A 277 -12.85 17.56 8.13
C SER A 277 -13.65 16.80 7.06
N PRO A 278 -13.48 15.46 6.94
CA PRO A 278 -14.24 14.63 6.01
C PRO A 278 -15.77 14.67 6.25
N HIS A 279 -16.20 15.06 7.46
CA HIS A 279 -17.61 15.14 7.84
C HIS A 279 -18.40 16.15 7.01
N ASN A 280 -17.71 17.13 6.39
CA ASN A 280 -18.36 18.18 5.60
C ASN A 280 -18.71 17.72 4.18
N GLY A 281 -18.32 16.49 3.79
CA GLY A 281 -18.54 15.96 2.44
C GLY A 281 -17.82 16.76 1.35
N GLY A 282 -18.34 16.67 0.13
CA GLY A 282 -17.81 17.37 -1.05
C GLY A 282 -16.77 16.58 -1.84
N ASP A 283 -16.01 17.30 -2.66
CA ASP A 283 -14.96 16.72 -3.51
C ASP A 283 -13.75 16.33 -2.66
N GLU A 284 -13.54 15.01 -2.49
CA GLU A 284 -12.47 14.43 -1.69
C GLU A 284 -11.08 14.87 -2.15
N LEU A 285 -10.89 15.20 -3.44
CA LEU A 285 -9.61 15.71 -3.96
C LEU A 285 -9.25 17.09 -3.41
N LYS A 286 -10.17 17.78 -2.72
CA LYS A 286 -9.88 19.02 -2.01
C LYS A 286 -9.47 18.79 -0.56
N TRP A 287 -9.64 17.57 -0.03
CA TRP A 287 -9.24 17.24 1.33
C TRP A 287 -7.74 17.05 1.38
N LYS A 288 -7.05 17.87 2.17
CA LYS A 288 -5.60 17.94 2.25
C LYS A 288 -5.09 17.34 3.55
N ALA A 289 -4.11 16.46 3.45
CA ALA A 289 -3.27 16.05 4.56
C ALA A 289 -1.80 16.34 4.26
N GLU A 290 -1.05 16.80 5.26
CA GLU A 290 0.40 16.86 5.19
C GLU A 290 0.99 15.62 5.85
N ILE A 291 1.96 15.02 5.19
CA ILE A 291 2.50 13.72 5.53
C ILE A 291 4.00 13.90 5.69
N TYR A 292 4.52 13.52 6.84
CA TYR A 292 5.92 13.64 7.19
C TYR A 292 6.47 12.24 7.44
N MET A 293 7.53 11.86 6.73
CA MET A 293 8.29 10.63 6.94
C MET A 293 9.62 11.00 7.60
N PRO A 294 9.82 10.72 8.90
CA PRO A 294 11.01 11.14 9.61
C PRO A 294 12.30 10.60 8.99
N ILE A 295 13.32 11.45 8.87
CA ILE A 295 14.66 11.07 8.43
C ILE A 295 15.42 10.53 9.65
N LYS A 296 16.16 9.43 9.49
CA LYS A 296 17.04 8.94 10.56
C LYS A 296 18.16 9.95 10.76
N PRO A 297 18.47 10.34 11.99
CA PRO A 297 19.68 11.12 12.24
C PRO A 297 20.88 10.33 11.69
N GLU A 298 21.81 11.02 11.01
CA GLU A 298 23.11 10.43 10.73
C GLU A 298 23.74 10.07 12.07
N ASN A 299 24.10 8.80 12.25
CA ASN A 299 24.94 8.43 13.37
C ASN A 299 26.31 9.08 13.10
N GLU A 300 26.66 10.13 13.83
CA GLU A 300 28.06 10.55 13.95
C GLU A 300 28.89 9.46 14.63
#